data_AF-A0A383EU23-F1
#
_entry.id   AF-A0A383EU23-F1
#
_cell.length_a   1.000
_cell.length_b   1.000
_cell.length_c   1.000
_cell.angle_alpha   90.00
_cell.angle_beta   90.00
_cell.angle_gamma   90.00
#
_symmetry.space_group_name_H-M   'P 1'
#
loop_
_entity.id
_entity.type
_entity.pdbx_description
1 polymer ?
#
loop_
_entity_poly.entity_id
_entity_poly.type
_entity_poly.pdbx_seq_one_letter_code
_entity_poly.pdbx_strand_id
1 'polypeptide(L)'
;MRKGRKRYYCAYRGGSISSTMIKKITITILSLLIFITTSVAYACDFKIGQFGDPKEKIKIDPPPVFFSDEFGGHTIVIPTEEICRDEVNLLGTVVMNLYIDNKLSQIRLERGNMNDRNLMDFAMKKYGSFRLPQEIDKMNWRGTHRWENDSEYIVYVVSNIQNGSIEIIEITSKLYANDVAAYYNKFAKELE
;
A
#
# COMPACT_ATOMS: atom_id res chain seq x y z
N MET A 1 -90.05 10.45 15.14
CA MET A 1 -89.92 9.00 14.86
C MET A 1 -88.49 8.68 14.41
N ARG A 2 -87.69 8.01 15.26
CA ARG A 2 -86.30 7.61 14.97
C ARG A 2 -86.30 6.33 14.13
N LYS A 3 -85.84 6.39 12.87
CA LYS A 3 -85.56 5.21 12.03
C LYS A 3 -84.11 4.78 12.22
N GLY A 4 -83.92 3.56 12.71
CA GLY A 4 -82.61 2.92 12.91
C GLY A 4 -81.88 2.65 11.60
N ARG A 5 -80.57 2.89 11.61
CA ARG A 5 -79.66 2.55 10.51
C ARG A 5 -78.84 1.33 10.93
N LYS A 6 -79.08 0.18 10.30
CA LYS A 6 -78.24 -1.03 10.42
C LYS A 6 -76.87 -0.74 9.82
N ARG A 7 -75.80 -0.97 10.58
CA ARG A 7 -74.42 -0.97 10.07
C ARG A 7 -74.09 -2.37 9.55
N TYR A 8 -73.72 -2.46 8.29
CA TYR A 8 -73.11 -3.66 7.70
C TYR A 8 -71.60 -3.59 7.92
N TYR A 9 -71.02 -4.60 8.57
CA TYR A 9 -69.58 -4.75 8.67
C TYR A 9 -69.09 -5.54 7.44
N CYS A 10 -68.28 -4.91 6.60
CA CYS A 10 -67.46 -5.60 5.60
C CYS A 10 -66.22 -6.16 6.31
N ALA A 11 -66.06 -7.48 6.30
CA ALA A 11 -64.85 -8.15 6.76
C ALA A 11 -63.73 -7.97 5.72
N TYR A 12 -62.69 -7.20 6.08
CA TYR A 12 -61.43 -7.18 5.34
C TYR A 12 -60.72 -8.52 5.56
N ARG A 13 -60.62 -9.35 4.52
CA ARG A 13 -59.65 -10.47 4.49
C ARG A 13 -58.26 -9.88 4.25
N GLY A 14 -57.53 -9.61 5.33
CA GLY A 14 -56.09 -9.35 5.26
C GLY A 14 -55.37 -10.61 4.80
N GLY A 15 -54.79 -10.59 3.60
CA GLY A 15 -53.88 -11.63 3.15
C GLY A 15 -52.65 -11.64 4.04
N SER A 16 -52.54 -12.65 4.91
CA SER A 16 -51.35 -12.83 5.74
C SER A 16 -50.20 -13.25 4.84
N ILE A 17 -49.23 -12.36 4.63
CA ILE A 17 -47.93 -12.76 4.09
C ILE A 17 -47.33 -13.71 5.13
N SER A 18 -47.26 -14.99 4.79
CA SER A 18 -46.79 -16.05 5.68
C SER A 18 -45.38 -15.72 6.19
N SER A 19 -45.18 -15.73 7.51
CA SER A 19 -43.88 -15.42 8.15
C SER A 19 -42.73 -16.29 7.62
N THR A 20 -43.07 -17.46 7.04
CA THR A 20 -42.16 -18.39 6.39
C THR A 20 -41.52 -17.82 5.12
N MET A 21 -42.23 -16.96 4.36
CA MET A 21 -41.67 -16.33 3.15
C MET A 21 -40.70 -15.19 3.49
N ILE A 22 -41.00 -14.40 4.52
CA ILE A 22 -40.11 -13.32 4.98
C ILE A 22 -38.79 -13.90 5.47
N LYS A 23 -38.82 -14.96 6.30
CA LYS A 23 -37.62 -15.65 6.78
C LYS A 23 -36.73 -16.17 5.65
N LYS A 24 -37.32 -16.73 4.58
CA LYS A 24 -36.58 -17.22 3.41
C LYS A 24 -35.87 -16.09 2.67
N ILE A 25 -36.55 -14.97 2.42
CA ILE A 25 -35.96 -13.79 1.78
C ILE A 25 -34.84 -13.19 2.64
N THR A 26 -35.03 -13.10 3.95
CA THR A 26 -33.98 -12.60 4.86
C THR A 26 -32.74 -13.49 4.86
N ILE A 27 -32.92 -14.81 4.82
CA ILE A 27 -31.80 -15.77 4.72
C ILE A 27 -31.08 -15.61 3.38
N THR A 28 -31.81 -15.46 2.27
CA THR A 28 -31.20 -15.28 0.94
C THR A 28 -30.43 -13.97 0.82
N ILE A 29 -30.95 -12.87 1.38
CA ILE A 29 -30.26 -11.57 1.38
C ILE A 29 -29.02 -11.62 2.28
N LEU A 30 -29.13 -12.22 3.47
CA LEU A 30 -27.99 -12.37 4.39
C LEU A 30 -26.90 -13.26 3.79
N SER A 31 -27.27 -14.35 3.12
CA SER A 31 -26.30 -15.20 2.41
C SER A 31 -25.63 -14.46 1.25
N LEU A 32 -26.38 -13.65 0.49
CA LEU A 32 -25.83 -12.87 -0.62
C LEU A 32 -24.84 -11.81 -0.11
N LEU A 33 -25.13 -11.15 1.02
CA LEU A 33 -24.26 -10.15 1.65
C LEU A 33 -22.92 -10.75 2.11
N ILE A 34 -22.90 -12.01 2.58
CA ILE A 34 -21.68 -12.71 2.98
C ILE A 34 -20.79 -12.99 1.75
N PHE A 35 -21.38 -13.34 0.60
CA PHE A 35 -20.63 -13.58 -0.65
C PHE A 35 -19.96 -12.32 -1.24
N ILE A 36 -20.40 -11.11 -0.89
CA ILE A 36 -19.80 -9.85 -1.39
C ILE A 36 -18.60 -9.38 -0.56
N THR A 37 -18.28 -10.05 0.56
CA THR A 37 -17.26 -9.55 1.52
C THR A 37 -15.82 -10.01 1.23
N THR A 38 -15.56 -10.82 0.21
CA THR A 38 -14.22 -11.42 0.01
C THR A 38 -13.52 -10.98 -1.27
N SER A 39 -13.50 -9.68 -1.55
CA SER A 39 -12.54 -9.11 -2.51
C SER A 39 -11.85 -7.86 -1.96
N VAL A 40 -11.44 -7.91 -0.69
CA VAL A 40 -10.31 -7.09 -0.26
C VAL A 40 -9.06 -7.69 -0.90
N ALA A 41 -8.71 -7.23 -2.10
CA ALA A 41 -7.35 -7.39 -2.59
C ALA A 41 -6.45 -6.69 -1.58
N TYR A 42 -5.84 -7.46 -0.67
CA TYR A 42 -4.88 -6.92 0.29
C TYR A 42 -3.76 -6.30 -0.54
N ALA A 43 -3.63 -4.98 -0.46
CA ALA A 43 -2.52 -4.30 -1.10
C ALA A 43 -1.22 -4.86 -0.53
N CYS A 44 -0.22 -5.09 -1.38
CA CYS A 44 1.12 -5.52 -0.98
C CYS A 44 1.62 -4.70 0.23
N ASP A 45 1.87 -5.41 1.34
CA ASP A 45 2.54 -4.85 2.49
C ASP A 45 4.01 -5.24 2.48
N PHE A 46 4.78 -4.46 1.73
CA PHE A 46 6.22 -4.64 1.61
C PHE A 46 6.99 -4.29 2.91
N LYS A 47 6.33 -3.69 3.91
CA LYS A 47 6.96 -3.36 5.19
C LYS A 47 7.00 -4.61 6.08
N ILE A 48 8.08 -5.37 5.95
CA ILE A 48 8.29 -6.62 6.68
C ILE A 48 8.76 -6.42 8.15
N GLY A 49 8.83 -5.18 8.62
CA GLY A 49 9.26 -4.82 9.97
C GLY A 49 8.82 -3.40 10.32
N GLN A 50 8.83 -3.07 11.60
CA GLN A 50 8.54 -1.73 12.09
C GLN A 50 9.82 -0.90 12.15
N PHE A 51 9.71 0.41 11.98
CA PHE A 51 10.85 1.30 12.20
C PHE A 51 11.39 1.13 13.63
N GLY A 52 12.72 1.03 13.74
CA GLY A 52 13.40 0.71 14.99
C GLY A 52 13.65 -0.78 15.24
N ASP A 53 13.01 -1.67 14.46
CA ASP A 53 13.26 -3.10 14.59
C ASP A 53 14.71 -3.46 14.21
N PRO A 54 15.32 -4.43 14.91
CA PRO A 54 16.64 -4.91 14.57
C PRO A 54 16.60 -5.85 13.37
N LYS A 55 17.71 -5.92 12.63
CA LYS A 55 17.80 -6.69 11.37
C LYS A 55 17.56 -8.19 11.59
N GLU A 56 17.86 -8.71 12.78
CA GLU A 56 17.66 -10.11 13.16
C GLU A 56 16.18 -10.53 13.22
N LYS A 57 15.23 -9.57 13.21
CA LYS A 57 13.80 -9.88 13.09
C LYS A 57 13.40 -10.32 11.69
N ILE A 58 14.19 -10.00 10.65
CA ILE A 58 13.87 -10.38 9.28
C ILE A 58 14.19 -11.87 9.07
N LYS A 59 13.13 -12.65 8.84
CA LYS A 59 13.20 -14.09 8.58
C LYS A 59 12.47 -14.38 7.28
N ILE A 60 13.19 -14.27 6.16
CA ILE A 60 12.69 -14.57 4.82
C ILE A 60 13.43 -15.80 4.30
N ASP A 61 12.70 -16.69 3.62
CA ASP A 61 13.22 -17.86 2.93
C ASP A 61 12.87 -17.73 1.43
N PRO A 62 13.86 -17.65 0.53
CA PRO A 62 15.30 -17.75 0.78
C PRO A 62 15.88 -16.56 1.57
N PRO A 63 17.02 -16.72 2.27
CA PRO A 63 17.66 -15.63 2.97
C PRO A 63 17.91 -14.44 2.04
N PRO A 64 17.61 -13.20 2.48
CA PRO A 64 17.77 -12.03 1.62
C PRO A 64 19.25 -11.68 1.42
N VAL A 65 19.52 -10.72 0.53
CA VAL A 65 20.89 -10.23 0.31
C VAL A 65 21.20 -9.13 1.31
N PHE A 66 22.40 -9.17 1.90
CA PHE A 66 22.83 -8.22 2.92
C PHE A 66 24.11 -7.50 2.51
N PHE A 67 24.15 -6.18 2.70
CA PHE A 67 25.32 -5.35 2.48
C PHE A 67 25.58 -4.51 3.72
N SER A 68 26.84 -4.30 4.07
CA SER A 68 27.24 -3.37 5.13
C SER A 68 28.27 -2.41 4.55
N ASP A 69 28.18 -1.15 4.93
CA ASP A 69 29.13 -0.11 4.52
C ASP A 69 29.98 0.36 5.71
N GLU A 70 31.03 1.12 5.40
CA GLU A 70 31.95 1.68 6.38
C GLU A 70 31.35 2.83 7.21
N PHE A 71 30.20 3.36 6.81
CA PHE A 71 29.50 4.45 7.49
C PHE A 71 28.54 3.95 8.59
N GLY A 72 28.48 2.63 8.80
CA GLY A 72 27.66 1.96 9.80
C GLY A 72 26.27 1.54 9.29
N GLY A 73 25.99 1.77 8.00
CA GLY A 73 24.76 1.33 7.36
C GLY A 73 24.79 -0.16 7.05
N HIS A 74 23.66 -0.83 7.28
CA HIS A 74 23.43 -2.19 6.86
C HIS A 74 22.16 -2.23 6.01
N THR A 75 22.26 -2.69 4.77
CA THR A 75 21.13 -2.76 3.84
C THR A 75 20.74 -4.21 3.59
N ILE A 76 19.46 -4.53 3.80
CA ILE A 76 18.86 -5.80 3.37
C ILE A 76 18.08 -5.56 2.09
N VAL A 77 18.38 -6.31 1.04
CA VAL A 77 17.71 -6.25 -0.26
C VAL A 77 16.86 -7.50 -0.46
N ILE A 78 15.57 -7.29 -0.69
CA ILE A 78 14.56 -8.34 -0.86
C ILE A 78 13.78 -8.08 -2.16
N PRO A 79 13.77 -9.03 -3.11
CA PRO A 79 12.87 -8.94 -4.26
C PRO A 79 11.41 -8.89 -3.81
N THR A 80 10.60 -8.02 -4.42
CA THR A 80 9.18 -7.91 -4.06
C THR A 80 8.41 -9.21 -4.32
N GLU A 81 8.90 -10.07 -5.19
CA GLU A 81 8.40 -11.40 -5.48
C GLU A 81 8.36 -12.30 -4.24
N GLU A 82 9.23 -12.07 -3.26
CA GLU A 82 9.27 -12.90 -2.06
C GLU A 82 8.22 -12.48 -1.01
N ILE A 83 7.86 -11.20 -0.99
CA ILE A 83 7.03 -10.58 0.06
C ILE A 83 5.66 -10.10 -0.45
N CYS A 84 5.52 -9.92 -1.76
CA CYS A 84 4.35 -9.42 -2.46
C CYS A 84 4.04 -10.29 -3.69
N ARG A 85 3.99 -11.61 -3.48
CA ARG A 85 3.82 -12.65 -4.52
C ARG A 85 2.65 -12.42 -5.47
N ASP A 86 1.55 -11.87 -4.96
CA ASP A 86 0.34 -11.64 -5.74
C ASP A 86 0.37 -10.32 -6.52
N GLU A 87 1.33 -9.43 -6.28
CA GLU A 87 1.46 -8.15 -7.00
C GLU A 87 2.39 -8.25 -8.22
N VAL A 88 1.83 -8.79 -9.30
CA VAL A 88 2.53 -8.97 -10.59
C VAL A 88 3.10 -7.67 -11.16
N ASN A 89 2.48 -6.52 -10.83
CA ASN A 89 2.95 -5.22 -11.30
C ASN A 89 4.25 -4.77 -10.63
N LEU A 90 4.58 -5.35 -9.47
CA LEU A 90 5.83 -5.05 -8.76
C LEU A 90 6.98 -5.97 -9.16
N LEU A 91 6.76 -7.00 -9.99
CA LEU A 91 7.82 -7.89 -10.50
C LEU A 91 9.00 -7.09 -11.07
N GLY A 92 10.22 -7.36 -10.62
CA GLY A 92 11.45 -6.62 -10.94
C GLY A 92 11.72 -5.41 -10.03
N THR A 93 10.92 -5.23 -8.98
CA THR A 93 11.15 -4.22 -7.93
C THR A 93 11.83 -4.88 -6.73
N VAL A 94 12.80 -4.18 -6.13
CA VAL A 94 13.45 -4.61 -4.89
C VAL A 94 13.08 -3.69 -3.74
N VAL A 95 12.96 -4.26 -2.54
CA VAL A 95 12.85 -3.55 -1.27
C VAL A 95 14.20 -3.52 -0.59
N MET A 96 14.69 -2.33 -0.29
CA MET A 96 15.94 -2.09 0.41
C MET A 96 15.62 -1.52 1.80
N ASN A 97 15.95 -2.28 2.84
CA ASN A 97 15.78 -1.88 4.23
C ASN A 97 17.12 -1.42 4.78
N LEU A 98 17.24 -0.13 5.08
CA LEU A 98 18.45 0.47 5.66
C LEU A 98 18.36 0.45 7.19
N TYR A 99 19.36 -0.16 7.81
CA TYR A 99 19.55 -0.22 9.25
C TYR A 99 20.76 0.62 9.65
N ILE A 100 20.57 1.52 10.61
CA ILE A 100 21.61 2.32 11.23
C ILE A 100 21.60 1.96 12.71
N ASP A 101 22.75 1.66 13.30
CA ASP A 101 22.88 1.20 14.69
C ASP A 101 21.92 0.04 15.04
N ASN A 102 21.79 -0.90 14.09
CA ASN A 102 20.87 -2.03 14.14
C ASN A 102 19.39 -1.65 14.33
N LYS A 103 18.95 -0.52 13.78
CA LYS A 103 17.55 -0.08 13.78
C LYS A 103 17.08 0.20 12.36
N LEU A 104 15.97 -0.41 11.96
CA LEU A 104 15.33 -0.10 10.68
C LEU A 104 14.99 1.38 10.64
N SER A 105 15.64 2.13 9.75
CA SER A 105 15.58 3.59 9.72
C SER A 105 14.94 4.11 8.43
N GLN A 106 15.11 3.37 7.32
CA GLN A 106 14.53 3.71 6.03
C GLN A 106 14.17 2.46 5.23
N ILE A 107 13.10 2.54 4.45
CA ILE A 107 12.71 1.52 3.47
C ILE A 107 12.66 2.18 2.10
N ARG A 108 13.30 1.59 1.10
CA ARG A 108 13.27 2.05 -0.29
C ARG A 108 12.73 0.95 -1.20
N LEU A 109 11.89 1.30 -2.16
CA LEU A 109 11.53 0.43 -3.29
C LEU A 109 12.24 0.98 -4.50
N GLU A 110 13.00 0.14 -5.20
CA GLU A 110 13.70 0.53 -6.42
C GLU A 110 13.26 -0.35 -7.59
N ARG A 111 12.90 0.32 -8.71
CA ARG A 111 12.51 -0.30 -9.97
C ARG A 111 13.30 0.35 -11.10
N GLY A 112 14.34 -0.32 -11.58
CA GLY A 112 15.23 0.17 -12.64
C GLY A 112 14.93 -0.46 -13.99
N ASN A 113 15.02 0.34 -15.06
CA ASN A 113 15.00 -0.08 -16.46
C ASN A 113 13.77 -0.89 -16.89
N MET A 114 12.61 -0.64 -16.27
CA MET A 114 11.34 -1.22 -16.66
C MET A 114 10.58 -0.28 -17.60
N ASN A 115 9.96 -0.83 -18.65
CA ASN A 115 9.16 -0.07 -19.62
C ASN A 115 7.71 0.11 -19.14
N ASP A 116 7.55 0.52 -17.89
CA ASP A 116 6.26 0.80 -17.25
C ASP A 116 6.39 1.92 -16.21
N ARG A 117 5.28 2.17 -15.50
CA ARG A 117 5.18 3.12 -14.38
C ARG A 117 4.42 2.51 -13.22
N ASN A 118 4.67 1.23 -12.97
CA ASN A 118 3.94 0.47 -11.98
C ASN A 118 4.25 0.95 -10.57
N LEU A 119 5.48 1.40 -10.31
CA LEU A 119 5.83 1.92 -9.00
C LEU A 119 5.15 3.27 -8.73
N MET A 120 4.98 4.12 -9.76
CA MET A 120 4.13 5.32 -9.70
C MET A 120 2.69 4.97 -9.31
N ASP A 121 2.06 4.04 -10.03
CA ASP A 121 0.66 3.66 -9.80
C ASP A 121 0.47 3.09 -8.39
N PHE A 122 1.41 2.26 -7.97
CA PHE A 122 1.46 1.71 -6.63
C PHE A 122 1.56 2.83 -5.58
N ALA A 123 2.47 3.80 -5.76
CA ALA A 123 2.62 4.94 -4.85
C ALA A 123 1.35 5.80 -4.79
N MET A 124 0.77 6.15 -5.93
CA MET A 124 -0.44 6.97 -6.02
C MET A 124 -1.66 6.28 -5.41
N LYS A 125 -1.76 4.95 -5.57
CA LYS A 125 -2.80 4.13 -4.95
C LYS A 125 -2.63 4.05 -3.43
N LYS A 126 -1.39 3.93 -2.93
CA LYS A 126 -1.10 3.74 -1.50
C LYS A 126 -1.07 5.03 -0.69
N TYR A 127 -0.52 6.11 -1.23
CA TYR A 127 -0.23 7.36 -0.51
C TYR A 127 -1.10 8.55 -0.96
N GLY A 128 -1.82 8.41 -2.07
CA GLY A 128 -2.67 9.45 -2.64
C GLY A 128 -2.18 9.91 -4.00
N SER A 129 -3.11 10.23 -4.89
CA SER A 129 -2.79 10.64 -6.25
C SER A 129 -2.26 12.08 -6.31
N PHE A 130 -1.28 12.32 -7.18
CA PHE A 130 -0.83 13.66 -7.55
C PHE A 130 -1.04 13.89 -9.05
N ARG A 131 -1.07 15.16 -9.47
CA ARG A 131 -1.26 15.53 -10.88
C ARG A 131 0.09 15.61 -11.58
N LEU A 132 0.19 14.97 -12.73
CA LEU A 132 1.28 15.19 -13.67
C LEU A 132 1.02 16.47 -14.48
N PRO A 133 2.07 17.17 -14.95
CA PRO A 133 1.92 18.27 -15.91
C PRO A 133 1.16 17.79 -17.16
N GLN A 134 0.23 18.59 -17.68
CA GLN A 134 -0.68 18.17 -18.75
C GLN A 134 0.05 17.84 -20.05
N GLU A 135 1.18 18.51 -20.30
CA GLU A 135 1.96 18.40 -21.52
C GLU A 135 2.98 17.25 -21.48
N ILE A 136 3.11 16.54 -20.35
CA ILE A 136 4.11 15.49 -20.14
C ILE A 136 3.43 14.14 -19.97
N ASP A 137 3.72 13.21 -20.88
CA ASP A 137 3.31 11.82 -20.75
C ASP A 137 3.90 11.17 -19.49
N LYS A 138 3.15 10.25 -18.87
CA LYS A 138 3.54 9.54 -17.65
C LYS A 138 4.90 8.84 -17.78
N MET A 139 5.20 8.26 -18.94
CA MET A 139 6.48 7.59 -19.22
C MET A 139 7.63 8.60 -19.38
N ASN A 140 7.32 9.84 -19.76
CA ASN A 140 8.32 10.89 -19.96
C ASN A 140 8.53 11.74 -18.70
N TRP A 141 7.62 11.67 -17.73
CA TRP A 141 7.75 12.41 -16.48
C TRP A 141 9.03 12.03 -15.72
N ARG A 142 9.72 13.06 -15.22
CA ARG A 142 10.88 12.98 -14.33
C ARG A 142 10.70 14.00 -13.23
N GLY A 143 11.09 13.62 -12.02
CA GLY A 143 10.98 14.50 -10.89
C GLY A 143 10.72 13.76 -9.60
N THR A 144 10.27 14.52 -8.62
CA THR A 144 10.05 14.06 -7.25
C THR A 144 8.68 14.51 -6.77
N HIS A 145 7.99 13.63 -6.07
CA HIS A 145 6.79 13.95 -5.34
C HIS A 145 6.95 13.51 -3.88
N ARG A 146 6.37 14.26 -2.94
CA ARG A 146 6.47 13.98 -1.52
C ARG A 146 5.09 13.89 -0.90
N TRP A 147 4.84 12.80 -0.18
CA TRP A 147 3.77 12.71 0.80
C TRP A 147 4.35 12.73 2.20
N GLU A 148 3.51 13.08 3.15
CA GLU A 148 3.85 13.10 4.56
C GLU A 148 2.63 12.67 5.37
N ASN A 149 2.86 11.83 6.37
CA ASN A 149 1.86 11.52 7.41
C ASN A 149 2.48 11.82 8.79
N ASP A 150 1.76 11.48 9.87
CA ASP A 150 2.20 11.82 11.23
C ASP A 150 3.56 11.21 11.62
N SER A 151 3.94 10.07 11.04
CA SER A 151 5.14 9.32 11.43
C SER A 151 6.20 9.19 10.34
N GLU A 152 5.89 9.48 9.08
CA GLU A 152 6.73 9.13 7.93
C GLU A 152 6.81 10.26 6.90
N TYR A 153 8.00 10.42 6.33
CA TYR A 153 8.21 11.10 5.06
C TYR A 153 8.24 10.05 3.94
N ILE A 154 7.45 10.26 2.89
CA ILE A 154 7.41 9.40 1.70
C ILE A 154 7.81 10.23 0.50
N VAL A 155 8.86 9.81 -0.20
CA VAL A 155 9.37 10.49 -1.39
C VAL A 155 9.32 9.52 -2.55
N TYR A 156 8.66 9.90 -3.63
CA TYR A 156 8.71 9.18 -4.90
C TYR A 156 9.58 9.95 -5.89
N VAL A 157 10.46 9.25 -6.59
CA VAL A 157 11.42 9.82 -7.54
C VAL A 157 11.37 9.03 -8.84
N VAL A 158 11.41 9.74 -9.96
CA VAL A 158 11.76 9.18 -11.27
C VAL A 158 12.94 9.94 -11.83
N SER A 159 14.01 9.23 -12.14
CA SER A 159 15.23 9.80 -12.71
C SER A 159 15.75 8.98 -13.88
N ASN A 160 16.60 9.60 -14.71
CA ASN A 160 17.35 8.90 -15.74
C ASN A 160 18.62 8.29 -15.13
N ILE A 161 18.99 7.10 -15.60
CA ILE A 161 20.25 6.41 -15.30
C ILE A 161 20.94 6.05 -16.62
N GLN A 162 22.22 5.64 -16.59
CA GLN A 162 23.04 5.45 -17.79
C GLN A 162 22.36 4.65 -18.91
N ASN A 163 21.56 3.63 -18.56
CA ASN A 163 20.89 2.74 -19.52
C ASN A 163 19.35 2.74 -19.40
N GLY A 164 18.75 3.83 -18.91
CA GLY A 164 17.29 3.94 -18.86
C GLY A 164 16.79 4.89 -17.77
N SER A 165 15.78 4.45 -17.01
CA SER A 165 15.20 5.21 -15.91
C SER A 165 15.02 4.35 -14.67
N ILE A 166 14.99 4.99 -13.52
CA ILE A 166 14.68 4.36 -12.24
C ILE A 166 13.49 5.06 -11.61
N GLU A 167 12.57 4.26 -11.05
CA GLU A 167 11.56 4.72 -10.11
C GLU A 167 11.99 4.31 -8.69
N ILE A 168 11.84 5.23 -7.74
CA ILE A 168 12.20 5.00 -6.34
C ILE A 168 11.05 5.48 -5.45
N ILE A 169 10.65 4.69 -4.46
CA ILE A 169 9.86 5.15 -3.31
C ILE A 169 10.75 5.07 -2.08
N GLU A 170 10.96 6.16 -1.38
CA GLU A 170 11.73 6.22 -0.13
C GLU A 170 10.79 6.56 1.02
N ILE A 171 10.81 5.73 2.07
CA ILE A 171 9.97 5.90 3.25
C ILE A 171 10.91 6.00 4.44
N THR A 172 10.90 7.18 5.06
CA THR A 172 11.77 7.50 6.18
C THR A 172 10.91 7.79 7.40
N SER A 173 11.18 7.11 8.50
CA SER A 173 10.56 7.45 9.78
C SER A 173 10.98 8.84 10.22
N LYS A 174 10.03 9.68 10.63
CA LYS A 174 10.31 10.99 11.21
C LYS A 174 11.19 10.90 12.46
N LEU A 175 11.07 9.81 13.22
CA LEU A 175 11.89 9.56 14.41
C LEU A 175 13.38 9.36 14.04
N TYR A 176 13.66 8.74 12.90
CA TYR A 176 15.02 8.39 12.45
C TYR A 176 15.52 9.26 11.30
N ALA A 177 14.76 10.29 10.89
CA ALA A 177 15.08 11.11 9.72
C ALA A 177 16.43 11.84 9.87
N ASN A 178 16.76 12.30 11.08
CA ASN A 178 18.05 12.93 11.35
C ASN A 178 19.22 11.94 11.23
N ASP A 179 19.04 10.71 11.70
CA ASP A 179 20.06 9.66 11.62
C ASP A 179 20.31 9.26 10.17
N VAL A 180 19.24 9.11 9.38
CA VAL A 180 19.32 8.82 7.93
C VAL A 180 20.00 9.96 7.18
N ALA A 181 19.65 11.22 7.48
CA ALA A 181 20.32 12.38 6.88
C ALA A 181 21.81 12.44 7.25
N ALA A 182 22.14 12.20 8.53
CA ALA A 182 23.53 12.15 8.99
C ALA A 182 24.33 11.03 8.30
N TYR A 183 23.73 9.86 8.12
CA TYR A 183 24.32 8.74 7.38
C TYR A 183 24.62 9.12 5.92
N TYR A 184 23.65 9.63 5.17
CA TYR A 184 23.87 10.02 3.77
C TYR A 184 24.84 11.20 3.62
N ASN A 185 24.90 12.10 4.61
CA ASN A 185 25.91 13.17 4.62
C ASN A 185 27.35 12.63 4.78
N LYS A 186 27.55 11.50 5.47
CA LYS A 186 28.87 10.84 5.52
C LYS A 186 29.23 10.27 4.15
N PHE A 187 28.28 9.56 3.53
CA PHE A 187 28.46 8.99 2.20
C PHE A 187 28.76 10.06 1.15
N ALA A 188 28.06 11.19 1.17
CA ALA A 188 28.26 12.28 0.22
C ALA A 188 29.66 12.91 0.32
N LYS A 189 30.20 13.06 1.53
CA LYS A 189 31.55 13.61 1.74
C LYS A 189 32.68 12.74 1.18
N GLU A 190 32.47 11.43 1.07
CA GLU A 190 33.46 10.51 0.48
C GLU A 190 33.47 10.58 -1.05
N LEU A 191 32.39 11.10 -1.65
CA LEU A 191 32.27 11.28 -3.10
C LEU A 191 32.75 12.66 -3.61
N GLU A 192 33.10 13.57 -2.70
CA GLU A 192 33.70 14.89 -2.98
C GLU A 192 35.22 14.84 -3.06
#